data_AF-A0A0F4TNR0-F1
#
_entry.id   AF-A0A0F4TNR0-F1
#
_cell.length_a   1.000
_cell.length_b   1.000
_cell.length_c   1.000
_cell.angle_alpha   90.00
_cell.angle_beta   90.00
_cell.angle_gamma   90.00
#
_symmetry.space_group_name_H-M   'P 1'
#
loop_
_entity.id
_entity.type
_entity.pdbx_description
1 polymer ?
#
loop_
_entity_poly.entity_id
_entity_poly.type
_entity_poly.pdbx_seq_one_letter_code
_entity_poly.pdbx_strand_id
1 'polypeptide(L)'
;MIIDALKRVRLSVSEALCVCILSLLTVWMPSVNASEPLESRLAFWRAQAFKCRVPGSEITFPSRPTGNESQPCDDGDMTLFNGLLCAAGEEDGCKAVADAQDPSTGQWFRSPRIRLHGNDRGGADFSPDMALGVELYLVKTGDTERAWKWLMWLHEHVPCTFDNPFGDSCWLEGIPRFCVQKGCEIRHGDAASLALTVNYLQTNYRMQALPHGRLRGHLGSFSGYGPGIAEIDAKVNKPGYSQHLVGVTILLMRNAGLLDDRINNAAKTLSERNPKNAFFTYLSRGNIDGEALSQTLTLCPAVDRLPTPPLHQWQWERDDANEAWRNSCYWDCIFMAKLLGAY
;
A
#
# COMPACT_ATOMS: atom_id res chain seq x y z
N MET A 1 -58.58 31.81 -32.07
CA MET A 1 -58.54 30.34 -32.07
C MET A 1 -57.72 29.91 -30.87
N ILE A 2 -58.34 29.68 -29.71
CA ILE A 2 -59.11 28.46 -29.37
C ILE A 2 -58.10 27.32 -29.15
N ILE A 3 -57.60 27.14 -27.91
CA ILE A 3 -58.12 26.25 -26.85
C ILE A 3 -57.33 24.92 -26.82
N ASP A 4 -57.11 24.41 -25.60
CA ASP A 4 -56.61 23.07 -25.22
C ASP A 4 -55.10 22.80 -25.37
N ALA A 5 -54.36 22.27 -24.39
CA ALA A 5 -54.77 21.36 -23.33
C ALA A 5 -53.86 21.50 -22.09
N LEU A 6 -54.40 22.08 -21.02
CA LEU A 6 -53.96 21.83 -19.64
C LEU A 6 -54.93 20.80 -19.03
N LYS A 7 -54.62 19.50 -19.18
CA LYS A 7 -55.36 18.44 -18.50
C LYS A 7 -54.86 18.26 -17.07
N ARG A 8 -55.64 18.88 -16.19
CA ARG A 8 -55.89 18.59 -14.77
C ARG A 8 -55.58 17.15 -14.35
N VAL A 9 -54.64 16.98 -13.43
CA VAL A 9 -54.63 15.86 -12.47
C VAL A 9 -55.17 16.40 -11.15
N ARG A 10 -56.44 16.09 -10.86
CA ARG A 10 -57.04 16.29 -9.54
C ARG A 10 -56.63 15.09 -8.67
N LEU A 11 -55.67 15.27 -7.78
CA LEU A 11 -55.46 14.37 -6.66
C LEU A 11 -56.43 14.75 -5.54
N SER A 12 -57.23 13.76 -5.13
CA SER A 12 -58.20 13.85 -4.03
C SER A 12 -57.48 14.04 -2.70
N VAL A 13 -57.92 15.02 -1.92
CA VAL A 13 -57.35 15.40 -0.61
C VAL A 13 -57.89 14.51 0.53
N SER A 14 -58.69 13.47 0.25
CA SER A 14 -59.40 12.72 1.31
C SER A 14 -58.72 11.44 1.82
N GLU A 15 -57.52 11.09 1.36
CA GLU A 15 -56.76 9.92 1.87
C GLU A 15 -55.45 10.31 2.58
N ALA A 16 -55.31 11.57 2.98
CA ALA A 16 -54.11 12.09 3.62
C ALA A 16 -54.07 11.94 5.16
N LEU A 17 -55.08 11.33 5.80
CA LEU A 17 -55.22 11.38 7.26
C LEU A 17 -55.08 10.05 8.03
N CYS A 18 -54.92 8.90 7.38
CA CYS A 18 -54.94 7.59 8.06
C CYS A 18 -53.61 6.82 8.09
N VAL A 19 -52.48 7.48 7.78
CA VAL A 19 -51.13 6.86 7.84
C VAL A 19 -50.17 7.63 8.77
N CYS A 20 -50.67 8.58 9.58
CA CYS A 20 -49.82 9.43 10.43
C CYS A 20 -49.63 8.94 11.89
N ILE A 21 -50.18 7.79 12.31
CA ILE A 21 -50.16 7.38 13.73
C ILE A 21 -49.29 6.12 14.01
N LEU A 22 -48.60 5.58 13.00
CA LEU A 22 -47.72 4.40 13.14
C LEU A 22 -46.23 4.69 12.88
N SER A 23 -45.78 5.93 13.17
CA SER A 23 -44.41 6.38 12.89
C SER A 23 -43.62 6.81 14.14
N LEU A 24 -44.11 6.56 15.36
CA LEU A 24 -43.55 7.10 16.62
C LEU A 24 -42.96 6.06 17.57
N LEU A 25 -42.56 4.90 17.05
CA LEU A 25 -41.72 3.93 17.78
C LEU A 25 -40.50 3.54 16.95
N THR A 26 -39.80 4.53 16.38
CA THR A 26 -38.37 4.36 16.11
C THR A 26 -37.66 4.35 17.46
N VAL A 27 -37.55 3.17 18.05
CA VAL A 27 -36.61 2.92 19.14
C VAL A 27 -35.24 3.32 18.60
N TRP A 28 -34.79 4.51 19.02
CA TRP A 28 -33.41 4.97 18.86
C TRP A 28 -32.56 4.00 19.69
N MET A 29 -32.24 2.84 19.11
CA MET A 29 -31.13 2.07 19.65
C MET A 29 -29.91 2.95 19.45
N PRO A 30 -29.22 3.38 20.52
CA PRO A 30 -27.94 4.03 20.35
C PRO A 30 -27.10 3.07 19.53
N SER A 31 -26.76 3.47 18.31
CA SER A 31 -25.78 2.78 17.51
C SER A 31 -24.53 2.72 18.36
N VAL A 32 -24.23 1.54 18.92
CA VAL A 32 -22.96 1.28 19.56
C VAL A 32 -21.93 1.61 18.48
N ASN A 33 -21.25 2.75 18.65
CA ASN A 33 -20.32 3.24 17.67
C ASN A 33 -19.19 2.23 17.59
N ALA A 34 -19.19 1.42 16.54
CA ALA A 34 -18.14 0.44 16.27
C ALA A 34 -16.73 1.08 16.16
N SER A 35 -16.65 2.42 16.12
CA SER A 35 -15.41 3.19 16.18
C SER A 35 -14.76 3.23 17.57
N GLU A 36 -15.52 3.21 18.67
CA GLU A 36 -14.95 3.30 20.03
C GLU A 36 -14.05 2.10 20.38
N PRO A 37 -14.41 0.84 20.01
CA PRO A 37 -13.50 -0.28 20.13
C PRO A 37 -12.25 -0.16 19.25
N LEU A 38 -12.32 0.45 18.06
CA LEU A 38 -11.17 0.51 17.16
C LEU A 38 -10.14 1.56 17.61
N GLU A 39 -10.59 2.73 18.06
CA GLU A 39 -9.69 3.80 18.52
C GLU A 39 -8.92 3.40 19.79
N SER A 40 -9.63 2.81 20.76
CA SER A 40 -8.99 2.30 21.97
C SER A 40 -7.95 1.20 21.65
N ARG A 41 -8.23 0.36 20.65
CA ARG A 41 -7.28 -0.66 20.17
C ARG A 41 -6.09 -0.07 19.43
N LEU A 42 -6.30 0.96 18.60
CA LEU A 42 -5.22 1.67 17.91
C LEU A 42 -4.24 2.29 18.90
N ALA A 43 -4.75 2.96 19.95
CA ALA A 43 -3.90 3.52 21.01
C ALA A 43 -3.06 2.44 21.71
N PHE A 44 -3.67 1.30 22.04
CA PHE A 44 -2.96 0.14 22.60
C PHE A 44 -1.87 -0.37 21.64
N TRP A 45 -2.20 -0.60 20.37
CA TRP A 45 -1.23 -1.12 19.40
C TRP A 45 -0.05 -0.17 19.20
N ARG A 46 -0.29 1.15 19.09
CA ARG A 46 0.78 2.16 18.99
C ARG A 46 1.71 2.16 20.20
N ALA A 47 1.17 1.94 21.40
CA ALA A 47 1.97 1.87 22.61
C ALA A 47 2.85 0.61 22.69
N GLN A 48 2.48 -0.47 21.99
CA GLN A 48 3.22 -1.74 21.97
C GLN A 48 4.13 -1.90 20.75
N ALA A 49 3.83 -1.21 19.65
CA ALA A 49 4.52 -1.38 18.39
C ALA A 49 5.99 -0.97 18.47
N PHE A 50 6.88 -1.81 17.96
CA PHE A 50 8.32 -1.60 18.00
C PHE A 50 8.76 -0.53 16.99
N LYS A 51 9.56 0.44 17.44
CA LYS A 51 10.26 1.38 16.57
C LYS A 51 11.76 1.12 16.63
N CYS A 52 12.38 1.03 15.46
CA CYS A 52 13.84 1.00 15.35
C CYS A 52 14.39 2.42 15.51
N ARG A 53 15.41 2.60 16.36
CA ARG A 53 16.26 3.80 16.35
C ARG A 53 17.54 3.49 15.60
N VAL A 54 17.86 4.31 14.60
CA VAL A 54 19.09 4.16 13.81
C VAL A 54 20.29 4.68 14.63
N PRO A 55 21.29 3.83 14.95
CA PRO A 55 22.44 4.22 15.78
C PRO A 55 23.19 5.46 15.25
N GLY A 56 23.51 6.40 16.13
CA GLY A 56 24.23 7.62 15.73
C GLY A 56 23.39 8.63 14.95
N SER A 57 22.06 8.48 14.93
CA SER A 57 21.15 9.46 14.34
C SER A 57 19.88 9.66 15.20
N GLU A 58 19.11 10.69 14.88
CA GLU A 58 17.78 10.94 15.46
C GLU A 58 16.65 10.22 14.70
N ILE A 59 16.99 9.39 13.70
CA ILE A 59 15.98 8.71 12.90
C ILE A 59 15.42 7.52 13.68
N THR A 60 14.08 7.52 13.82
CA THR A 60 13.31 6.38 14.31
C THR A 60 12.26 5.98 13.28
N PHE A 61 12.04 4.69 13.08
CA PHE A 61 11.06 4.21 12.11
C PHE A 61 10.31 2.95 12.57
N PRO A 62 9.05 2.74 12.12
CA PRO A 62 8.34 1.48 12.29
C PRO A 62 9.15 0.29 11.75
N SER A 63 9.39 -0.70 12.60
CA SER A 63 10.18 -1.90 12.28
C SER A 63 9.73 -3.08 13.15
N ARG A 64 10.47 -4.18 13.14
CA ARG A 64 10.23 -5.37 13.96
C ARG A 64 11.48 -5.71 14.77
N PRO A 65 11.34 -6.23 15.99
CA PRO A 65 12.48 -6.75 16.75
C PRO A 65 13.03 -8.01 16.08
N THR A 66 14.35 -8.11 15.97
CA THR A 66 15.03 -9.31 15.42
C THR A 66 15.36 -10.34 16.51
N GLY A 67 15.35 -9.92 17.78
CA GLY A 67 15.90 -10.71 18.89
C GLY A 67 17.43 -10.69 18.97
N ASN A 68 18.12 -9.98 18.07
CA ASN A 68 19.56 -9.80 18.08
C ASN A 68 19.92 -8.38 18.54
N GLU A 69 20.61 -8.25 19.67
CA GLU A 69 21.06 -6.96 20.21
C GLU A 69 22.02 -6.22 19.27
N SER A 70 22.81 -6.93 18.46
CA SER A 70 23.74 -6.30 17.50
C SER A 70 23.02 -5.73 16.28
N GLN A 71 21.81 -6.19 16.00
CA GLN A 71 20.98 -5.73 14.89
C GLN A 71 19.53 -5.69 15.35
N PRO A 72 19.15 -4.76 16.24
CA PRO A 72 17.83 -4.79 16.89
C PRO A 72 16.68 -4.50 15.92
N CYS A 73 17.01 -3.98 14.73
CA CYS A 73 16.07 -3.57 13.70
C CYS A 73 16.02 -4.60 12.58
N ASP A 74 14.82 -5.06 12.25
CA ASP A 74 14.60 -5.78 11.00
C ASP A 74 14.57 -4.78 9.85
N ASP A 75 15.45 -4.96 8.88
CA ASP A 75 15.56 -4.11 7.69
C ASP A 75 15.00 -4.74 6.43
N GLY A 76 14.37 -5.93 6.52
CA GLY A 76 13.93 -6.74 5.37
C GLY A 76 13.28 -5.95 4.24
N ASP A 77 11.96 -5.83 4.25
CA ASP A 77 11.20 -5.03 3.28
C ASP A 77 10.62 -3.77 3.95
N MET A 78 11.40 -3.10 4.81
CA MET A 78 10.83 -2.04 5.65
C MET A 78 10.32 -0.85 4.84
N THR A 79 10.89 -0.54 3.69
CA THR A 79 10.36 0.50 2.81
C THR A 79 8.99 0.14 2.23
N LEU A 80 8.71 -1.14 1.94
CA LEU A 80 7.37 -1.60 1.56
C LEU A 80 6.36 -1.33 2.70
N PHE A 81 6.67 -1.84 3.89
CA PHE A 81 5.75 -1.78 5.03
C PHE A 81 5.52 -0.36 5.54
N ASN A 82 6.55 0.48 5.53
CA ASN A 82 6.41 1.90 5.86
C ASN A 82 5.62 2.66 4.79
N GLY A 83 5.71 2.27 3.51
CA GLY A 83 4.85 2.77 2.44
C GLY A 83 3.38 2.41 2.63
N LEU A 84 3.08 1.19 3.10
CA LEU A 84 1.71 0.79 3.47
C LEU A 84 1.16 1.62 4.63
N LEU A 85 1.94 1.82 5.69
CA LEU A 85 1.59 2.70 6.81
C LEU A 85 1.32 4.13 6.32
N CYS A 86 2.20 4.67 5.47
CA CYS A 86 2.02 5.99 4.88
C CYS A 86 0.71 6.10 4.07
N ALA A 87 0.44 5.12 3.20
CA ALA A 87 -0.78 5.06 2.41
C ALA A 87 -2.03 5.05 3.27
N ALA A 88 -2.00 4.37 4.42
CA ALA A 88 -3.09 4.36 5.39
C ALA A 88 -3.20 5.65 6.21
N GLY A 89 -2.21 6.55 6.17
CA GLY A 89 -2.19 7.82 6.90
C GLY A 89 -1.46 7.77 8.24
N GLU A 90 -0.55 6.82 8.44
CA GLU A 90 0.38 6.82 9.56
C GLU A 90 1.68 7.57 9.17
N GLU A 91 1.85 8.77 9.72
CA GLU A 91 2.92 9.71 9.36
C GLU A 91 4.33 9.16 9.62
N ASP A 92 4.50 8.35 10.66
CA ASP A 92 5.78 7.68 10.94
C ASP A 92 6.22 6.79 9.76
N GLY A 93 5.27 6.17 9.06
CA GLY A 93 5.52 5.42 7.83
C GLY A 93 5.99 6.31 6.68
N CYS A 94 5.34 7.46 6.48
CA CYS A 94 5.74 8.41 5.43
C CYS A 94 7.16 8.94 5.67
N LYS A 95 7.45 9.33 6.92
CA LYS A 95 8.78 9.78 7.34
C LYS A 95 9.83 8.70 7.10
N ALA A 96 9.54 7.45 7.47
CA ALA A 96 10.46 6.33 7.29
C ALA A 96 10.78 6.06 5.80
N VAL A 97 9.80 6.14 4.90
CA VAL A 97 10.07 5.99 3.44
C VAL A 97 10.93 7.15 2.93
N ALA A 98 10.62 8.39 3.33
CA ALA A 98 11.42 9.56 2.93
C ALA A 98 12.86 9.47 3.46
N ASP A 99 13.02 9.04 4.72
CA ASP A 99 14.31 8.85 5.40
C ASP A 99 15.08 7.63 4.89
N ALA A 100 14.48 6.78 4.04
CA ALA A 100 15.14 5.66 3.36
C ALA A 100 15.74 6.04 1.99
N GLN A 101 15.49 7.25 1.48
CA GLN A 101 16.14 7.76 0.27
C GLN A 101 17.45 8.45 0.58
N ASP A 102 18.50 8.15 -0.18
CA ASP A 102 19.70 8.99 -0.19
C ASP A 102 19.37 10.35 -0.83
N PRO A 103 19.48 11.46 -0.08
CA PRO A 103 19.10 12.78 -0.56
C PRO A 103 20.01 13.29 -1.69
N SER A 104 21.22 12.72 -1.84
CA SER A 104 22.22 13.13 -2.83
C SER A 104 22.05 12.40 -4.15
N THR A 105 21.85 11.08 -4.12
CA THR A 105 21.77 10.24 -5.33
C THR A 105 20.35 9.99 -5.80
N GLY A 106 19.35 10.09 -4.91
CA GLY A 106 17.97 9.70 -5.19
C GLY A 106 17.70 8.20 -5.06
N GLN A 107 18.72 7.38 -4.79
CA GLN A 107 18.58 5.95 -4.56
C GLN A 107 17.74 5.69 -3.29
N TRP A 108 16.79 4.77 -3.38
CA TRP A 108 16.09 4.25 -2.21
C TRP A 108 16.74 2.98 -1.68
N PHE A 109 16.71 2.84 -0.36
CA PHE A 109 17.20 1.69 0.37
C PHE A 109 16.07 0.98 1.09
N ARG A 110 16.31 -0.26 1.52
CA ARG A 110 15.31 -1.09 2.18
C ARG A 110 14.82 -0.60 3.53
N SER A 111 15.61 0.24 4.18
CA SER A 111 15.25 0.94 5.41
C SER A 111 16.12 2.19 5.58
N PRO A 112 15.73 3.12 6.47
CA PRO A 112 16.59 4.25 6.85
C PRO A 112 17.95 3.82 7.43
N ARG A 113 18.01 2.70 8.15
CA ARG A 113 19.25 2.18 8.75
C ARG A 113 20.23 1.74 7.67
N ILE A 114 19.77 0.98 6.68
CA ILE A 114 20.63 0.47 5.60
C ILE A 114 21.16 1.60 4.73
N ARG A 115 20.39 2.67 4.52
CA ARG A 115 20.90 3.88 3.86
C ARG A 115 22.10 4.48 4.61
N LEU A 116 22.04 4.56 5.94
CA LEU A 116 23.06 5.25 6.75
C LEU A 116 24.27 4.38 7.10
N HIS A 117 24.10 3.07 7.24
CA HIS A 117 25.15 2.17 7.73
C HIS A 117 25.56 1.10 6.71
N GLY A 118 24.97 1.09 5.52
CA GLY A 118 25.18 0.07 4.52
C GLY A 118 24.44 -1.24 4.83
N ASN A 119 24.54 -2.19 3.89
CA ASN A 119 23.82 -3.45 3.95
C ASN A 119 24.64 -4.57 4.59
N ASP A 120 24.56 -4.65 5.91
CA ASP A 120 25.16 -5.70 6.74
C ASP A 120 24.41 -7.05 6.68
N ARG A 121 23.22 -7.09 6.08
CA ARG A 121 22.43 -8.32 5.89
C ARG A 121 22.86 -9.11 4.65
N GLY A 122 23.61 -8.48 3.75
CA GLY A 122 23.92 -9.02 2.42
C GLY A 122 22.73 -8.99 1.45
N GLY A 123 23.00 -9.37 0.21
CA GLY A 123 22.03 -9.32 -0.88
C GLY A 123 21.86 -7.91 -1.48
N ALA A 124 20.72 -7.68 -2.12
CA ALA A 124 20.40 -6.39 -2.74
C ALA A 124 19.97 -5.35 -1.70
N ASP A 125 20.37 -4.08 -1.89
CA ASP A 125 20.01 -3.00 -0.96
C ASP A 125 18.54 -2.58 -1.07
N PHE A 126 17.90 -2.98 -2.16
CA PHE A 126 16.52 -2.69 -2.50
C PHE A 126 15.93 -3.81 -3.39
N SER A 127 14.62 -3.95 -3.40
CA SER A 127 13.87 -5.01 -4.10
C SER A 127 12.69 -4.40 -4.86
N PRO A 128 12.16 -5.08 -5.88
CA PRO A 128 10.93 -4.66 -6.53
C PRO A 128 9.75 -4.50 -5.57
N ASP A 129 9.66 -5.32 -4.54
CA ASP A 129 8.55 -5.28 -3.58
C ASP A 129 8.60 -3.98 -2.75
N MET A 130 9.80 -3.50 -2.41
CA MET A 130 9.99 -2.21 -1.73
C MET A 130 9.70 -1.01 -2.63
N ALA A 131 9.81 -1.15 -3.95
CA ALA A 131 9.42 -0.11 -4.89
C ALA A 131 7.93 0.22 -4.76
N LEU A 132 7.06 -0.78 -4.54
CA LEU A 132 5.63 -0.55 -4.28
C LEU A 132 5.39 0.33 -3.04
N GLY A 133 6.23 0.21 -2.00
CA GLY A 133 6.18 1.09 -0.83
C GLY A 133 6.53 2.53 -1.15
N VAL A 134 7.56 2.73 -1.99
CA VAL A 134 7.94 4.07 -2.49
C VAL A 134 6.80 4.65 -3.35
N GLU A 135 6.23 3.86 -4.25
CA GLU A 135 5.11 4.29 -5.10
C GLU A 135 3.89 4.70 -4.28
N LEU A 136 3.53 3.94 -3.24
CA LEU A 136 2.47 4.29 -2.29
C LEU A 136 2.73 5.61 -1.57
N TYR A 137 3.96 5.81 -1.07
CA TYR A 137 4.39 7.07 -0.46
C TYR A 137 4.28 8.25 -1.43
N LEU A 138 4.74 8.08 -2.67
CA LEU A 138 4.72 9.13 -3.69
C LEU A 138 3.30 9.50 -4.10
N VAL A 139 2.42 8.52 -4.31
CA VAL A 139 1.00 8.78 -4.60
C VAL A 139 0.33 9.48 -3.42
N LYS A 140 0.64 9.08 -2.17
CA LYS A 140 0.06 9.68 -0.96
C LYS A 140 0.50 11.12 -0.75
N THR A 141 1.77 11.43 -0.97
CA THR A 141 2.38 12.71 -0.58
C THR A 141 2.55 13.70 -1.73
N GLY A 142 2.59 13.23 -2.97
CA GLY A 142 2.91 14.07 -4.12
C GLY A 142 4.34 14.62 -4.11
N ASP A 143 5.29 13.96 -3.42
CA ASP A 143 6.70 14.40 -3.34
C ASP A 143 7.42 14.24 -4.69
N THR A 144 7.22 15.23 -5.57
CA THR A 144 7.77 15.22 -6.92
C THR A 144 9.29 15.43 -6.95
N GLU A 145 9.88 16.05 -5.94
CA GLU A 145 11.32 16.24 -5.86
C GLU A 145 12.02 14.89 -5.66
N ARG A 146 11.58 14.12 -4.65
CA ARG A 146 12.15 12.80 -4.37
C ARG A 146 11.84 11.81 -5.46
N ALA A 147 10.62 11.84 -6.01
CA ALA A 147 10.25 11.03 -7.17
C ALA A 147 11.20 11.31 -8.35
N TRP A 148 11.44 12.58 -8.68
CA TRP A 148 12.30 12.94 -9.79
C TRP A 148 13.74 12.45 -9.57
N LYS A 149 14.32 12.67 -8.39
CA LYS A 149 15.68 12.21 -8.07
C LYS A 149 15.84 10.69 -8.27
N TRP A 150 14.86 9.90 -7.83
CA TRP A 150 14.90 8.46 -8.01
C TRP A 150 14.71 8.03 -9.46
N LEU A 151 13.79 8.65 -10.18
CA LEU A 151 13.57 8.32 -11.59
C LEU A 151 14.82 8.66 -12.43
N MET A 152 15.53 9.73 -12.09
CA MET A 152 16.83 10.05 -12.70
C MET A 152 17.90 9.01 -12.31
N TRP A 153 17.96 8.61 -11.05
CA TRP A 153 18.85 7.54 -10.62
C TRP A 153 18.61 6.23 -11.38
N LEU A 154 17.34 5.81 -11.52
CA LEU A 154 16.94 4.62 -12.29
C LEU A 154 17.29 4.75 -13.79
N HIS A 155 17.19 5.96 -14.34
CA HIS A 155 17.53 6.25 -15.73
C HIS A 155 19.04 6.18 -15.97
N GLU A 156 19.84 6.67 -15.03
CA GLU A 156 21.31 6.71 -15.13
C GLU A 156 21.98 5.37 -14.79
N HIS A 157 21.33 4.51 -14.01
CA HIS A 157 21.87 3.23 -13.55
C HIS A 157 21.30 2.02 -14.32
N VAL A 158 20.83 2.23 -15.55
CA VAL A 158 20.43 1.12 -16.43
C VAL A 158 21.67 0.29 -16.76
N PRO A 159 21.67 -1.03 -16.50
CA PRO A 159 22.86 -1.85 -16.72
C PRO A 159 23.20 -1.97 -18.20
N CYS A 160 24.48 -1.98 -18.55
CA CYS A 160 24.90 -2.34 -19.89
C CYS A 160 24.83 -3.86 -20.10
N THR A 161 24.15 -4.30 -21.16
CA THR A 161 24.08 -5.72 -21.56
C THR A 161 25.18 -6.06 -22.56
N PHE A 162 25.55 -5.11 -23.41
CA PHE A 162 26.63 -5.26 -24.38
C PHE A 162 27.46 -3.98 -24.43
N ASP A 163 28.70 -4.07 -23.93
CA ASP A 163 29.65 -2.97 -23.94
C ASP A 163 30.13 -2.68 -25.37
N ASN A 164 30.39 -1.42 -25.68
CA ASN A 164 31.00 -1.05 -26.94
C ASN A 164 32.45 -1.57 -26.99
N PRO A 165 32.83 -2.44 -27.94
CA PRO A 165 34.21 -2.93 -28.03
C PRO A 165 35.21 -1.84 -28.47
N PHE A 166 34.73 -0.66 -28.87
CA PHE A 166 35.54 0.46 -29.39
C PHE A 166 35.47 1.72 -28.52
N GLY A 167 34.91 1.67 -27.30
CA GLY A 167 34.90 2.81 -26.38
C GLY A 167 34.08 2.59 -25.11
N ASP A 168 33.97 3.62 -24.26
CA ASP A 168 33.34 3.51 -22.94
C ASP A 168 31.80 3.64 -22.95
N SER A 169 31.17 3.58 -24.12
CA SER A 169 29.70 3.69 -24.25
C SER A 169 29.02 2.32 -24.19
N CYS A 170 27.77 2.29 -23.74
CA CYS A 170 26.95 1.09 -23.83
C CYS A 170 26.30 0.99 -25.23
N TRP A 171 26.45 -0.15 -25.90
CA TRP A 171 25.76 -0.40 -27.18
C TRP A 171 24.34 -0.94 -27.00
N LEU A 172 24.14 -1.79 -25.99
CA LEU A 172 22.83 -2.34 -25.66
C LEU A 172 22.56 -2.23 -24.17
N GLU A 173 21.68 -1.30 -23.81
CA GLU A 173 21.18 -1.15 -22.46
C GLU A 173 20.22 -2.29 -22.10
N GLY A 174 20.31 -2.75 -20.85
CA GLY A 174 19.49 -3.81 -20.30
C GLY A 174 18.10 -3.35 -19.86
N ILE A 175 17.51 -4.15 -18.97
CA ILE A 175 16.25 -3.77 -18.29
C ILE A 175 16.64 -2.86 -17.11
N PRO A 176 15.97 -1.71 -16.92
CA PRO A 176 16.16 -0.87 -15.73
C PRO A 176 16.02 -1.67 -14.43
N ARG A 177 16.69 -1.23 -13.37
CA ARG A 177 16.70 -1.91 -12.07
C ARG A 177 16.43 -0.95 -10.92
N PHE A 178 15.79 -1.41 -9.86
CA PHE A 178 15.58 -0.64 -8.64
C PHE A 178 16.80 -0.57 -7.71
N CYS A 179 17.86 -1.32 -8.01
CA CYS A 179 19.10 -1.39 -7.25
C CYS A 179 20.29 -1.63 -8.20
N VAL A 180 21.52 -1.46 -7.71
CA VAL A 180 22.73 -1.70 -8.52
C VAL A 180 23.02 -3.21 -8.65
N GLN A 181 22.64 -3.99 -7.64
CA GLN A 181 22.85 -5.43 -7.61
C GLN A 181 21.97 -6.17 -8.65
N LYS A 182 22.28 -7.46 -8.90
CA LYS A 182 21.43 -8.32 -9.75
C LYS A 182 20.15 -8.73 -9.00
N GLY A 183 19.07 -9.00 -9.74
CA GLY A 183 17.83 -9.54 -9.18
C GLY A 183 16.80 -8.49 -8.74
N CYS A 184 17.00 -7.23 -9.11
CA CYS A 184 16.08 -6.12 -8.86
C CYS A 184 15.65 -5.42 -10.17
N GLU A 185 15.63 -6.17 -11.28
CA GLU A 185 15.08 -5.73 -12.56
C GLU A 185 13.62 -5.29 -12.41
N ILE A 186 13.27 -4.18 -13.08
CA ILE A 186 11.89 -3.69 -13.19
C ILE A 186 11.12 -4.64 -14.13
N ARG A 187 10.40 -5.60 -13.56
CA ARG A 187 9.57 -6.56 -14.30
C ARG A 187 8.38 -5.83 -14.94
N HIS A 188 7.63 -6.53 -15.78
CA HIS A 188 6.50 -5.93 -16.49
C HIS A 188 5.41 -5.38 -15.55
N GLY A 189 5.11 -6.11 -14.45
CA GLY A 189 4.19 -5.63 -13.41
C GLY A 189 4.70 -4.38 -12.70
N ASP A 190 5.98 -4.38 -12.32
CA ASP A 190 6.63 -3.23 -11.66
C ASP A 190 6.69 -2.01 -12.59
N ALA A 191 6.91 -2.22 -13.90
CA ALA A 191 6.89 -1.15 -14.89
C ALA A 191 5.49 -0.56 -15.06
N ALA A 192 4.45 -1.40 -15.00
CA ALA A 192 3.06 -0.95 -15.10
C ALA A 192 2.63 -0.13 -13.87
N SER A 193 3.01 -0.55 -12.64
CA SER A 193 2.77 0.24 -11.43
C SER A 193 3.54 1.56 -11.47
N LEU A 194 4.84 1.52 -11.77
CA LEU A 194 5.66 2.73 -11.78
C LEU A 194 5.20 3.72 -12.85
N ALA A 195 4.77 3.24 -14.01
CA ALA A 195 4.15 4.08 -15.04
C ALA A 195 2.88 4.78 -14.54
N LEU A 196 2.00 4.06 -13.81
CA LEU A 196 0.82 4.66 -13.18
C LEU A 196 1.23 5.76 -12.19
N THR A 197 2.19 5.48 -11.31
CA THR A 197 2.69 6.44 -10.32
C THR A 197 3.27 7.68 -10.98
N VAL A 198 4.10 7.53 -12.02
CA VAL A 198 4.67 8.66 -12.78
C VAL A 198 3.58 9.48 -13.46
N ASN A 199 2.62 8.84 -14.12
CA ASN A 199 1.51 9.53 -14.77
C ASN A 199 0.64 10.30 -13.76
N TYR A 200 0.40 9.70 -12.59
CA TYR A 200 -0.33 10.34 -11.49
C TYR A 200 0.40 11.60 -10.99
N LEU A 201 1.71 11.52 -10.76
CA LEU A 201 2.52 12.67 -10.31
C LEU A 201 2.62 13.77 -11.37
N GLN A 202 2.77 13.41 -12.64
CA GLN A 202 2.79 14.37 -13.75
C GLN A 202 1.45 15.11 -13.87
N THR A 203 0.34 14.38 -13.77
CA THR A 203 -1.01 14.94 -13.93
C THR A 203 -1.43 15.78 -12.74
N ASN A 204 -1.26 15.27 -11.51
CA ASN A 204 -1.83 15.89 -10.30
C ASN A 204 -0.85 16.83 -9.60
N TYR A 205 0.46 16.61 -9.73
CA TYR A 205 1.49 17.36 -9.02
C TYR A 205 2.46 18.07 -9.95
N ARG A 206 2.18 18.08 -11.26
CA ARG A 206 2.99 18.76 -12.29
C ARG A 206 4.46 18.32 -12.28
N MET A 207 4.73 17.06 -11.92
CA MET A 207 6.06 16.49 -12.08
C MET A 207 6.47 16.60 -13.54
N GLN A 208 7.72 16.93 -13.81
CA GLN A 208 8.21 17.05 -15.17
C GLN A 208 8.25 15.70 -15.91
N ALA A 209 8.24 15.76 -17.23
CA ALA A 209 8.34 14.57 -18.07
C ALA A 209 9.72 13.91 -17.92
N LEU A 210 9.75 12.58 -17.90
CA LEU A 210 11.01 11.82 -17.91
C LEU A 210 11.83 12.14 -19.16
N PRO A 211 13.17 12.17 -19.06
CA PRO A 211 14.02 12.29 -20.24
C PRO A 211 13.78 11.12 -21.21
N HIS A 212 14.11 11.34 -22.48
CA HIS A 212 14.11 10.26 -23.45
C HIS A 212 15.19 9.23 -23.07
N GLY A 213 14.84 7.94 -23.10
CA GLY A 213 15.77 6.87 -22.79
C GLY A 213 15.05 5.58 -22.40
N ARG A 214 15.85 4.59 -21.96
CA ARG A 214 15.36 3.22 -21.68
C ARG A 214 14.26 3.17 -20.63
N LEU A 215 14.43 3.89 -19.52
CA LEU A 215 13.41 3.92 -18.45
C LEU A 215 12.07 4.41 -19.00
N ARG A 216 12.02 5.60 -19.62
CA ARG A 216 10.79 6.15 -20.19
C ARG A 216 10.16 5.21 -21.23
N GLY A 217 10.97 4.62 -22.11
CA GLY A 217 10.51 3.65 -23.10
C GLY A 217 9.86 2.42 -22.44
N HIS A 218 10.54 1.84 -21.45
CA HIS A 218 10.06 0.66 -20.71
C HIS A 218 8.75 0.93 -19.96
N LEU A 219 8.67 2.03 -19.21
CA LEU A 219 7.43 2.43 -18.53
C LEU A 219 6.30 2.70 -19.53
N GLY A 220 6.60 3.36 -20.65
CA GLY A 220 5.64 3.61 -21.73
C GLY A 220 5.07 2.32 -22.33
N SER A 221 5.88 1.27 -22.50
CA SER A 221 5.44 -0.03 -23.03
C SER A 221 4.44 -0.76 -22.13
N PHE A 222 4.50 -0.55 -20.81
CA PHE A 222 3.63 -1.24 -19.84
C PHE A 222 2.57 -0.33 -19.21
N SER A 223 2.51 0.94 -19.61
CA SER A 223 1.47 1.88 -19.16
C SER A 223 0.07 1.36 -19.48
N GLY A 224 -0.80 1.31 -18.47
CA GLY A 224 -2.19 0.84 -18.60
C GLY A 224 -2.42 -0.67 -18.48
N TYR A 225 -1.36 -1.49 -18.39
CA TYR A 225 -1.50 -2.94 -18.22
C TYR A 225 -1.73 -3.37 -16.76
N GLY A 226 -1.51 -2.48 -15.78
CA GLY A 226 -1.58 -2.76 -14.34
C GLY A 226 -2.83 -3.52 -13.89
N PRO A 227 -4.06 -3.07 -14.22
CA PRO A 227 -5.28 -3.77 -13.82
C PRO A 227 -5.38 -5.21 -14.35
N GLY A 228 -4.96 -5.45 -15.59
CA GLY A 228 -4.98 -6.79 -16.18
C GLY A 228 -3.97 -7.74 -15.54
N ILE A 229 -2.77 -7.22 -15.24
CA ILE A 229 -1.73 -7.99 -14.52
C ILE A 229 -2.22 -8.34 -13.12
N ALA A 230 -2.77 -7.38 -12.37
CA ALA A 230 -3.27 -7.62 -11.01
C ALA A 230 -4.41 -8.66 -10.97
N GLU A 231 -5.32 -8.65 -11.96
CA GLU A 231 -6.39 -9.66 -12.06
C GLU A 231 -5.85 -11.07 -12.33
N ILE A 232 -4.85 -11.20 -13.22
CA ILE A 232 -4.20 -12.47 -13.50
C ILE A 232 -3.47 -12.96 -12.26
N ASP A 233 -2.65 -12.10 -11.64
CA ASP A 233 -1.83 -12.43 -10.49
C ASP A 233 -2.69 -12.84 -9.27
N ALA A 234 -3.85 -12.20 -9.06
CA ALA A 234 -4.80 -12.61 -8.02
C ALA A 234 -5.29 -14.07 -8.20
N LYS A 235 -5.36 -14.56 -9.45
CA LYS A 235 -5.80 -15.92 -9.80
C LYS A 235 -4.64 -16.92 -9.81
N VAL A 236 -3.44 -16.53 -10.23
CA VAL A 236 -2.33 -17.50 -10.41
C VAL A 236 -1.33 -17.53 -9.26
N ASN A 237 -1.18 -16.44 -8.50
CA ASN A 237 -0.24 -16.41 -7.39
C ASN A 237 -0.65 -17.39 -6.28
N LYS A 238 0.36 -17.93 -5.59
CA LYS A 238 0.16 -18.77 -4.42
C LYS A 238 -0.37 -17.93 -3.25
N PRO A 239 -1.21 -18.51 -2.37
CA PRO A 239 -1.59 -17.87 -1.12
C PRO A 239 -0.40 -17.39 -0.28
N GLY A 240 -0.64 -16.38 0.55
CA GLY A 240 0.38 -15.71 1.38
C GLY A 240 1.12 -14.59 0.65
N TYR A 241 2.44 -14.57 0.75
CA TYR A 241 3.27 -13.39 0.43
C TYR A 241 3.07 -12.89 -1.01
N SER A 242 2.99 -13.78 -2.00
CA SER A 242 2.79 -13.38 -3.40
C SER A 242 1.42 -12.75 -3.68
N GLN A 243 0.39 -13.09 -2.90
CA GLN A 243 -0.93 -12.45 -3.03
C GLN A 243 -1.01 -11.12 -2.27
N HIS A 244 -0.25 -10.98 -1.19
CA HIS A 244 -0.14 -9.70 -0.49
C HIS A 244 0.32 -8.59 -1.42
N LEU A 245 1.36 -8.83 -2.23
CA LEU A 245 1.86 -7.87 -3.22
C LEU A 245 0.79 -7.46 -4.24
N VAL A 246 -0.11 -8.37 -4.65
CA VAL A 246 -1.26 -8.03 -5.50
C VAL A 246 -2.20 -7.07 -4.77
N GLY A 247 -2.47 -7.33 -3.48
CA GLY A 247 -3.25 -6.44 -2.62
C GLY A 247 -2.62 -5.05 -2.49
N VAL A 248 -1.30 -4.96 -2.34
CA VAL A 248 -0.55 -3.68 -2.31
C VAL A 248 -0.73 -2.93 -3.63
N THR A 249 -0.58 -3.62 -4.77
CA THR A 249 -0.79 -3.00 -6.10
C THR A 249 -2.22 -2.51 -6.30
N ILE A 250 -3.23 -3.25 -5.82
CA ILE A 250 -4.64 -2.80 -5.82
C ILE A 250 -4.81 -1.52 -4.99
N LEU A 251 -4.22 -1.47 -3.79
CA LEU A 251 -4.25 -0.28 -2.94
C LEU A 251 -3.60 0.92 -3.64
N LEU A 252 -2.43 0.72 -4.26
CA LEU A 252 -1.72 1.74 -5.03
C LEU A 252 -2.59 2.28 -6.17
N MET A 253 -3.17 1.39 -6.99
CA MET A 253 -4.00 1.79 -8.12
C MET A 253 -5.19 2.65 -7.68
N ARG A 254 -5.86 2.28 -6.59
CA ARG A 254 -6.99 3.03 -6.04
C ARG A 254 -6.57 4.37 -5.45
N ASN A 255 -5.44 4.43 -4.74
CA ASN A 255 -4.91 5.69 -4.22
C ASN A 255 -4.52 6.66 -5.34
N ALA A 256 -4.09 6.13 -6.50
CA ALA A 256 -3.84 6.92 -7.70
C ALA A 256 -5.13 7.33 -8.45
N GLY A 257 -6.32 6.97 -7.94
CA GLY A 257 -7.61 7.30 -8.53
C GLY A 257 -8.01 6.43 -9.72
N LEU A 258 -7.35 5.29 -9.95
CA LEU A 258 -7.68 4.41 -11.07
C LEU A 258 -8.97 3.63 -10.79
N LEU A 259 -9.95 3.81 -11.67
CA LEU A 259 -11.23 3.11 -11.64
C LEU A 259 -11.27 2.09 -12.79
N ASP A 260 -11.18 0.80 -12.47
CA ASP A 260 -11.22 -0.29 -13.44
C ASP A 260 -11.83 -1.55 -12.80
N ASP A 261 -12.78 -2.19 -13.47
CA ASP A 261 -13.50 -3.36 -12.93
C ASP A 261 -12.56 -4.55 -12.66
N ARG A 262 -11.45 -4.66 -13.38
CA ARG A 262 -10.46 -5.72 -13.17
C ARG A 262 -9.78 -5.60 -11.81
N ILE A 263 -9.60 -4.37 -11.31
CA ILE A 263 -9.09 -4.11 -9.95
C ILE A 263 -10.07 -4.67 -8.92
N ASN A 264 -11.37 -4.46 -9.11
CA ASN A 264 -12.41 -4.97 -8.22
C ASN A 264 -12.50 -6.50 -8.28
N ASN A 265 -12.40 -7.08 -9.47
CA ASN A 265 -12.38 -8.54 -9.66
C ASN A 265 -11.15 -9.16 -8.99
N ALA A 266 -9.98 -8.52 -9.11
CA ALA A 266 -8.76 -8.95 -8.43
C ALA A 266 -8.93 -8.93 -6.91
N ALA A 267 -9.44 -7.83 -6.35
CA ALA A 267 -9.69 -7.69 -4.91
C ALA A 267 -10.67 -8.74 -4.39
N LYS A 268 -11.77 -8.97 -5.12
CA LYS A 268 -12.75 -10.02 -4.82
C LYS A 268 -12.10 -11.41 -4.83
N THR A 269 -11.30 -11.71 -5.85
CA THR A 269 -10.57 -12.99 -5.96
C THR A 269 -9.63 -13.21 -4.76
N LEU A 270 -8.91 -12.16 -4.32
CA LEU A 270 -8.03 -12.26 -3.15
C LEU A 270 -8.82 -12.56 -1.87
N SER A 271 -9.95 -11.86 -1.66
CA SER A 271 -10.81 -12.05 -0.49
C SER A 271 -11.45 -13.45 -0.47
N GLU A 272 -11.94 -13.95 -1.61
CA GLU A 272 -12.50 -15.30 -1.72
C GLU A 272 -11.46 -16.39 -1.45
N ARG A 273 -10.21 -16.17 -1.86
CA ARG A 273 -9.12 -17.13 -1.66
C ARG A 273 -8.50 -17.09 -0.27
N ASN A 274 -8.64 -15.99 0.47
CA ASN A 274 -8.13 -15.84 1.84
C ASN A 274 -9.21 -15.17 2.70
N PRO A 275 -10.30 -15.89 3.02
CA PRO A 275 -11.49 -15.31 3.61
C PRO A 275 -11.27 -14.73 5.02
N LYS A 276 -10.14 -15.01 5.70
CA LYS A 276 -9.82 -14.42 7.01
C LYS A 276 -8.84 -13.24 6.94
N ASN A 277 -8.37 -12.87 5.74
CA ASN A 277 -7.45 -11.76 5.56
C ASN A 277 -8.23 -10.43 5.50
N ALA A 278 -8.22 -9.68 6.62
CA ALA A 278 -8.96 -8.42 6.76
C ALA A 278 -8.57 -7.37 5.71
N PHE A 279 -7.31 -7.35 5.28
CA PHE A 279 -6.86 -6.43 4.23
C PHE A 279 -7.50 -6.75 2.89
N PHE A 280 -7.57 -8.03 2.50
CA PHE A 280 -8.21 -8.42 1.24
C PHE A 280 -9.73 -8.22 1.28
N THR A 281 -10.36 -8.47 2.44
CA THR A 281 -11.78 -8.13 2.66
C THR A 281 -12.03 -6.63 2.48
N TYR A 282 -11.18 -5.79 3.08
CA TYR A 282 -11.24 -4.34 2.90
C TYR A 282 -11.06 -3.93 1.44
N LEU A 283 -10.11 -4.53 0.71
CA LEU A 283 -9.96 -4.24 -0.72
C LEU A 283 -11.20 -4.68 -1.51
N SER A 284 -11.84 -5.80 -1.18
CA SER A 284 -13.01 -6.24 -1.94
C SER A 284 -14.26 -5.41 -1.67
N ARG A 285 -14.46 -4.93 -0.43
CA ARG A 285 -15.77 -4.43 0.02
C ARG A 285 -15.74 -3.07 0.71
N GLY A 286 -14.55 -2.52 0.94
CA GLY A 286 -14.35 -1.29 1.70
C GLY A 286 -14.71 -1.46 3.18
N ASN A 287 -15.26 -0.41 3.78
CA ASN A 287 -15.72 -0.39 5.17
C ASN A 287 -17.25 -0.56 5.31
N ILE A 288 -17.94 -1.00 4.25
CA ILE A 288 -19.41 -0.90 4.15
C ILE A 288 -20.11 -1.93 5.05
N ASP A 289 -19.59 -3.16 5.13
CA ASP A 289 -20.25 -4.29 5.78
C ASP A 289 -19.69 -4.61 7.19
N GLY A 290 -18.67 -3.88 7.64
CA GLY A 290 -18.00 -4.11 8.91
C GLY A 290 -17.24 -5.44 9.00
N GLU A 291 -17.14 -6.23 7.92
CA GLU A 291 -16.49 -7.55 7.97
C GLU A 291 -14.99 -7.39 8.17
N ALA A 292 -14.34 -6.49 7.42
CA ALA A 292 -12.92 -6.17 7.60
C ALA A 292 -12.62 -5.66 9.03
N LEU A 293 -13.53 -4.87 9.61
CA LEU A 293 -13.41 -4.39 11.00
C LEU A 293 -13.49 -5.56 11.99
N SER A 294 -14.50 -6.42 11.84
CA SER A 294 -14.69 -7.61 12.68
C SER A 294 -13.47 -8.54 12.61
N GLN A 295 -12.95 -8.80 11.42
CA GLN A 295 -11.75 -9.62 11.21
C GLN A 295 -10.52 -8.97 11.86
N THR A 296 -10.36 -7.65 11.72
CA THR A 296 -9.26 -6.90 12.35
C THR A 296 -9.32 -7.02 13.87
N LEU A 297 -10.47 -6.74 14.50
CA LEU A 297 -10.63 -6.85 15.96
C LEU A 297 -10.48 -8.30 16.46
N THR A 298 -10.89 -9.27 15.64
CA THR A 298 -10.80 -10.69 15.98
C THR A 298 -9.38 -11.22 15.93
N LEU A 299 -8.55 -10.81 14.97
CA LEU A 299 -7.19 -11.33 14.80
C LEU A 299 -6.14 -10.50 15.52
N CYS A 300 -6.31 -9.18 15.59
CA CYS A 300 -5.32 -8.31 16.21
C CYS A 300 -5.23 -8.49 17.72
N PRO A 301 -4.03 -8.28 18.30
CA PRO A 301 -3.84 -8.32 19.73
C PRO A 301 -4.80 -7.44 20.53
N ALA A 302 -5.04 -7.87 21.77
CA ALA A 302 -5.87 -7.20 22.76
C ALA A 302 -5.13 -7.09 24.09
N VAL A 303 -5.61 -6.22 24.99
CA VAL A 303 -5.09 -6.15 26.36
C VAL A 303 -5.22 -7.50 27.08
N ASP A 304 -6.30 -8.24 26.83
CA ASP A 304 -6.60 -9.57 27.37
C ASP A 304 -6.09 -10.73 26.49
N ARG A 305 -5.47 -10.42 25.34
CA ARG A 305 -4.96 -11.40 24.37
C ARG A 305 -3.71 -10.87 23.70
N LEU A 306 -2.59 -10.99 24.39
CA LEU A 306 -1.28 -10.56 23.92
C LEU A 306 -0.72 -11.53 22.85
N PRO A 307 0.08 -11.04 21.89
CA PRO A 307 0.76 -11.90 20.94
C PRO A 307 1.92 -12.63 21.63
N THR A 308 2.31 -13.76 21.06
CA THR A 308 3.45 -14.56 21.49
C THR A 308 4.73 -14.04 20.82
N PRO A 309 5.82 -13.77 21.57
CA PRO A 309 7.11 -13.49 20.96
C PRO A 309 7.65 -14.67 20.13
N PRO A 310 8.48 -14.44 19.09
CA PRO A 310 8.93 -13.13 18.62
C PRO A 310 7.85 -12.37 17.84
N LEU A 311 7.80 -11.04 18.00
CA LEU A 311 6.79 -10.16 17.39
C LEU A 311 7.22 -9.69 15.99
N HIS A 312 7.14 -10.59 15.01
CA HIS A 312 7.83 -10.41 13.73
C HIS A 312 6.92 -10.59 12.50
N GLN A 313 5.63 -10.87 12.70
CA GLN A 313 4.72 -11.15 11.60
C GLN A 313 3.93 -9.90 11.20
N TRP A 314 3.80 -9.69 9.89
CA TRP A 314 2.75 -8.86 9.32
C TRP A 314 1.65 -9.79 8.86
N GLN A 315 0.57 -9.95 9.63
CA GLN A 315 -0.34 -11.07 9.41
C GLN A 315 -1.01 -11.07 8.02
N TRP A 316 -1.16 -9.88 7.41
CA TRP A 316 -1.74 -9.73 6.06
C TRP A 316 -0.83 -10.19 4.92
N GLU A 317 0.45 -10.47 5.20
CA GLU A 317 1.42 -11.02 4.25
C GLU A 317 1.39 -12.56 4.21
N ARG A 318 0.71 -13.21 5.16
CA ARG A 318 0.75 -14.66 5.35
C ARG A 318 -0.53 -15.34 4.91
N ASP A 319 -0.42 -16.63 4.64
CA ASP A 319 -1.57 -17.52 4.47
C ASP A 319 -2.22 -17.74 5.86
N ASP A 320 -3.54 -17.89 5.88
CA ASP A 320 -4.34 -18.13 7.09
C ASP A 320 -3.84 -19.36 7.86
N ALA A 321 -3.34 -20.38 7.14
CA ALA A 321 -2.79 -21.60 7.72
C ALA A 321 -1.56 -21.37 8.62
N ASN A 322 -0.88 -20.22 8.49
CA ASN A 322 0.30 -19.89 9.30
C ASN A 322 -0.05 -19.33 10.68
N GLU A 323 -1.30 -18.97 10.95
CA GLU A 323 -1.73 -18.30 12.20
C GLU A 323 -0.83 -17.11 12.59
N ALA A 324 -0.34 -16.35 11.60
CA ALA A 324 0.66 -15.30 11.77
C ALA A 324 0.25 -14.19 12.76
N TRP A 325 -1.06 -14.02 12.95
CA TRP A 325 -1.66 -13.12 13.94
C TRP A 325 -1.18 -13.38 15.37
N ARG A 326 -0.80 -14.62 15.71
CA ARG A 326 -0.24 -14.97 17.03
C ARG A 326 1.09 -14.29 17.31
N ASN A 327 1.84 -13.91 16.26
CA ASN A 327 3.15 -13.28 16.35
C ASN A 327 3.16 -11.88 15.71
N SER A 328 1.99 -11.21 15.67
CA SER A 328 1.83 -9.87 15.12
C SER A 328 2.84 -8.88 15.72
N CYS A 329 3.41 -8.04 14.87
CA CYS A 329 4.28 -6.94 15.26
C CYS A 329 3.53 -5.63 15.57
N TYR A 330 2.20 -5.70 15.70
CA TYR A 330 1.26 -4.58 15.90
C TYR A 330 1.13 -3.59 14.73
N TRP A 331 2.15 -3.41 13.91
CA TRP A 331 2.10 -2.49 12.76
C TRP A 331 1.08 -2.88 11.70
N ASP A 332 0.86 -4.17 11.50
CA ASP A 332 -0.19 -4.72 10.66
C ASP A 332 -1.59 -4.33 11.17
N CYS A 333 -1.78 -4.32 12.48
CA CYS A 333 -3.03 -3.89 13.11
C CYS A 333 -3.23 -2.38 13.05
N ILE A 334 -2.18 -1.59 13.27
CA ILE A 334 -2.20 -0.13 13.11
C ILE A 334 -2.58 0.22 11.67
N PHE A 335 -1.93 -0.41 10.68
CA PHE A 335 -2.24 -0.25 9.27
C PHE A 335 -3.74 -0.47 8.97
N MET A 336 -4.31 -1.58 9.45
CA MET A 336 -5.74 -1.85 9.23
C MET A 336 -6.65 -0.88 9.97
N ALA A 337 -6.34 -0.51 11.21
CA ALA A 337 -7.12 0.48 11.96
C ALA A 337 -7.23 1.79 11.17
N LYS A 338 -6.10 2.25 10.62
CA LYS A 338 -6.00 3.46 9.82
C LYS A 338 -6.81 3.37 8.52
N LEU A 339 -6.71 2.26 7.79
CA LEU A 339 -7.55 2.03 6.59
C LEU A 339 -9.05 2.02 6.89
N LEU A 340 -9.43 1.54 8.08
CA LEU A 340 -10.81 1.49 8.56
C LEU A 340 -11.31 2.81 9.16
N GLY A 341 -10.46 3.85 9.16
CA GLY A 341 -10.83 5.22 9.55
C GLY A 341 -10.64 5.54 11.03
N ALA A 342 -9.71 4.88 11.73
CA ALA A 342 -9.28 5.29 13.06
C ALA A 342 -8.17 6.36 13.01
N TYR A 343 -8.12 7.30 13.96
CA TYR A 343 -7.25 8.48 13.92
C TYR A 343 -6.32 8.62 15.14
#